data_AF-A0A9N9P0H7-F1
#
_entry.id   AF-A0A9N9P0H7-F1
#
_cell.length_a   1.000
_cell.length_b   1.000
_cell.length_c   1.000
_cell.angle_alpha   90.00
_cell.angle_beta   90.00
_cell.angle_gamma   90.00
#
_symmetry.space_group_name_H-M   'P 1'
#
loop_
_entity.id
_entity.type
_entity.pdbx_description
1 polymer ?
#
loop_
_entity_poly.entity_id
_entity_poly.type
_entity_poly.pdbx_seq_one_letter_code
_entity_poly.pdbx_strand_id
1 'polypeptide(L)'
;MNLACPKSIPIIVVLLAIIVPLSHSEIPFIDSFIEYLEPWIDIPLFISTILDYFEAIYYPLAIPEDGPIFRDLANTTTMFLKVIATINMPPSTQIIDQRPAGLFLANVADKVGRASQMENKIIIQYLNDLAESTYQTGKKAEKLFSIGAYLINRIGNEITSIRETLSLDMTLSRRNVTFLSNRLNKLLFQVTEFRDQFKAIRMAIDDEERIWNGTQYGINSFYDVEKYFESIESTGSKIYKWKNIVNNLTIFKLGCLVTFEARRGIETALKITEQVRIKFIQTKDVIRGLNKKKIVRKIDLINLQGVEMLTEAVSVGWAEKDKSKIIIQ
;
A
#
# COMPACT_ATOMS: atom_id res chain seq x y z
N MET A 1 -42.84 -22.56 -29.23
CA MET A 1 -42.57 -22.55 -27.78
C MET A 1 -42.77 -21.13 -27.29
N ASN A 2 -43.90 -20.88 -26.62
CA ASN A 2 -44.26 -19.56 -26.10
C ASN A 2 -43.48 -19.29 -24.82
N LEU A 3 -42.72 -18.18 -24.82
CA LEU A 3 -42.15 -17.58 -23.62
C LEU A 3 -43.29 -17.03 -22.75
N ALA A 4 -43.63 -17.75 -21.69
CA ALA A 4 -44.54 -17.25 -20.67
C ALA A 4 -43.83 -16.17 -19.85
N CYS A 5 -44.36 -14.95 -19.92
CA CYS A 5 -44.01 -13.80 -19.11
C CYS A 5 -44.19 -14.11 -17.60
N PRO A 6 -43.23 -13.81 -16.70
CA PRO A 6 -43.41 -14.06 -15.28
C PRO A 6 -44.32 -12.99 -14.68
N LYS A 7 -45.63 -13.24 -14.72
CA LYS A 7 -46.66 -12.45 -14.02
C LYS A 7 -46.57 -12.55 -12.48
N SER A 8 -45.58 -13.24 -11.93
CA SER A 8 -45.40 -13.55 -10.50
C SER A 8 -44.58 -12.52 -9.73
N ILE A 9 -43.79 -11.66 -10.40
CA ILE A 9 -42.94 -10.65 -9.71
C ILE A 9 -43.77 -9.62 -8.92
N PRO A 10 -44.90 -9.09 -9.42
CA PRO A 10 -45.72 -8.15 -8.65
C PRO A 10 -46.34 -8.78 -7.40
N ILE A 11 -46.64 -10.08 -7.46
CA ILE A 11 -47.30 -10.82 -6.36
C ILE A 11 -46.32 -11.02 -5.19
N ILE A 12 -45.05 -11.28 -5.48
CA ILE A 12 -44.00 -11.50 -4.48
C ILE A 12 -43.65 -10.21 -3.73
N VAL A 13 -43.63 -9.07 -4.42
CA VAL A 13 -43.40 -7.75 -3.80
C VAL A 13 -44.57 -7.35 -2.89
N VAL A 14 -45.82 -7.66 -3.28
CA VAL A 14 -47.01 -7.44 -2.46
C VAL A 14 -47.00 -8.36 -1.23
N LEU A 15 -46.58 -9.62 -1.37
CA LEU A 15 -46.44 -10.56 -0.25
C LEU A 15 -45.38 -10.08 0.76
N LEU A 16 -44.23 -9.56 0.29
CA LEU A 16 -43.17 -9.04 1.17
C LEU A 16 -43.59 -7.77 1.92
N ALA A 17 -44.37 -6.87 1.28
CA ALA A 17 -44.92 -5.68 1.94
C ALA A 17 -45.93 -6.02 3.05
N ILE A 18 -46.54 -7.21 3.00
CA ILE A 18 -47.45 -7.74 4.02
C ILE A 18 -46.69 -8.52 5.11
N ILE A 19 -45.65 -9.28 4.74
CA ILE A 19 -44.90 -10.15 5.66
C ILE A 19 -43.96 -9.36 6.58
N VAL A 20 -43.30 -8.29 6.10
CA VAL A 20 -42.33 -7.53 6.90
C VAL A 20 -42.97 -6.89 8.15
N PRO A 21 -44.16 -6.26 8.08
CA PRO A 21 -44.87 -5.80 9.27
C PRO A 21 -45.33 -6.93 10.21
N LEU A 22 -45.59 -8.13 9.69
CA LEU A 22 -46.06 -9.29 10.46
C LEU A 22 -44.92 -10.05 11.16
N SER A 23 -43.67 -9.88 10.74
CA SER A 23 -42.49 -10.49 11.37
C SER A 23 -42.17 -9.93 12.78
N HIS A 24 -42.85 -8.86 13.20
CA HIS A 24 -42.77 -8.32 14.56
C HIS A 24 -43.85 -8.89 15.50
N SER A 25 -44.72 -9.76 15.00
CA SER A 25 -45.61 -10.61 15.80
C SER A 25 -45.06 -12.03 15.80
N GLU A 26 -44.86 -12.60 16.99
CA GLU A 26 -44.43 -14.00 17.18
C GLU A 26 -45.47 -14.99 16.62
N ILE A 27 -45.44 -15.23 15.31
CA ILE A 27 -46.39 -16.14 14.66
C ILE A 27 -45.62 -17.31 14.01
N PRO A 28 -45.99 -18.57 14.29
CA PRO A 28 -45.43 -19.79 13.67
C PRO A 28 -45.71 -19.94 12.16
N PHE A 29 -46.08 -18.85 11.48
CA PHE A 29 -46.47 -18.81 10.08
C PHE A 29 -45.27 -18.77 9.13
N ILE A 30 -44.12 -18.25 9.57
CA ILE A 30 -42.92 -18.11 8.72
C ILE A 30 -42.36 -19.49 8.35
N ASP A 31 -42.26 -20.42 9.30
CA ASP A 31 -41.68 -21.74 9.05
C ASP A 31 -42.53 -22.56 8.07
N SER A 32 -43.86 -22.59 8.25
CA SER A 32 -44.77 -23.27 7.30
C SER A 32 -44.83 -22.59 5.93
N PHE A 33 -44.57 -21.29 5.85
CA PHE A 33 -44.54 -20.57 4.57
C PHE A 33 -43.25 -20.83 3.78
N ILE A 34 -42.12 -20.98 4.48
CA ILE A 34 -40.83 -21.38 3.89
C ILE A 34 -40.92 -22.82 3.35
N GLU A 35 -41.48 -23.75 4.12
CA GLU A 35 -41.70 -25.15 3.72
C GLU A 35 -42.60 -25.26 2.46
N TYR A 36 -43.59 -24.37 2.34
CA TYR A 36 -44.48 -24.33 1.17
C TYR A 36 -43.79 -23.79 -0.10
N LEU A 37 -42.80 -22.91 0.04
CA LEU A 37 -42.09 -22.28 -1.09
C LEU A 37 -40.87 -23.07 -1.58
N GLU A 38 -40.29 -23.94 -0.74
CA GLU A 38 -39.14 -24.80 -1.04
C GLU A 38 -39.22 -25.54 -2.39
N PRO A 39 -40.37 -26.12 -2.81
CA PRO A 39 -40.45 -26.86 -4.07
C PRO A 39 -40.45 -25.98 -5.33
N TRP A 40 -40.70 -24.68 -5.19
CA TRP A 40 -41.03 -23.78 -6.30
C TRP A 40 -40.01 -22.66 -6.50
N ILE A 41 -39.08 -22.48 -5.56
CA ILE A 41 -38.13 -21.38 -5.53
C ILE A 41 -36.75 -21.94 -5.16
N ASP A 42 -35.76 -21.67 -6.01
CA ASP A 42 -34.35 -21.84 -5.63
C ASP A 42 -34.04 -20.83 -4.52
N ILE A 43 -34.09 -21.31 -3.27
CA ILE A 43 -33.93 -20.50 -2.06
C ILE A 43 -32.63 -19.68 -2.08
N PRO A 44 -31.46 -20.25 -2.44
CA PRO A 44 -30.23 -19.48 -2.65
C PRO A 44 -30.40 -18.31 -3.63
N LEU A 45 -31.01 -18.54 -4.79
CA LEU A 45 -31.23 -17.50 -5.80
C LEU A 45 -32.21 -16.42 -5.30
N PHE A 46 -33.25 -16.82 -4.56
CA PHE A 46 -34.22 -15.90 -3.97
C PHE A 46 -33.62 -15.03 -2.88
N ILE A 47 -32.83 -15.61 -1.97
CA ILE A 47 -32.10 -14.86 -0.94
C ILE A 47 -31.11 -13.89 -1.59
N SER A 48 -30.34 -14.32 -2.60
CA SER A 48 -29.45 -13.44 -3.37
C SER A 48 -30.22 -12.27 -3.98
N THR A 49 -31.36 -12.54 -4.63
CA THR A 49 -32.17 -11.51 -5.28
C THR A 49 -32.77 -10.52 -4.28
N ILE A 50 -33.20 -11.00 -3.11
CA ILE A 50 -33.69 -10.13 -2.02
C ILE A 50 -32.57 -9.26 -1.46
N LEU A 51 -31.37 -9.83 -1.24
CA LEU A 51 -30.22 -9.08 -0.77
C LEU A 51 -29.81 -8.00 -1.79
N ASP A 52 -29.75 -8.34 -3.07
CA ASP A 52 -29.50 -7.39 -4.15
C ASP A 52 -30.57 -6.27 -4.19
N TYR A 53 -31.84 -6.62 -3.94
CA TYR A 53 -32.95 -5.67 -3.91
C TYR A 53 -32.92 -4.76 -2.66
N PHE A 54 -32.59 -5.31 -1.49
CA PHE A 54 -32.40 -4.55 -0.25
C PHE A 54 -31.20 -3.62 -0.35
N GLU A 55 -30.08 -4.08 -0.93
CA GLU A 55 -28.92 -3.23 -1.20
C GLU A 55 -29.26 -2.13 -2.21
N ALA A 56 -30.05 -2.43 -3.25
CA ALA A 56 -30.43 -1.45 -4.26
C ALA A 56 -31.42 -0.38 -3.76
N ILE A 57 -32.30 -0.71 -2.82
CA ILE A 57 -33.41 0.17 -2.39
C ILE A 57 -33.20 0.75 -1.00
N TYR A 58 -32.76 -0.05 -0.03
CA TYR A 58 -32.68 0.35 1.37
C TYR A 58 -31.38 1.11 1.67
N TYR A 59 -30.27 0.69 1.05
CA TYR A 59 -28.96 1.32 1.27
C TYR A 59 -28.93 2.81 0.84
N PRO A 60 -29.53 3.23 -0.29
CA PRO A 60 -29.64 4.65 -0.64
C PRO A 60 -30.54 5.46 0.31
N LEU A 61 -31.50 4.83 1.00
CA LEU A 61 -32.43 5.50 1.90
C LEU A 61 -31.82 5.82 3.27
N ALA A 62 -30.85 5.02 3.73
CA ALA A 62 -30.18 5.20 5.03
C ALA A 62 -29.03 6.23 5.04
N ILE A 63 -28.64 6.77 3.87
CA ILE A 63 -27.53 7.73 3.80
C ILE A 63 -28.03 9.14 4.16
N PRO A 64 -27.44 9.80 5.17
CA PRO A 64 -27.83 11.14 5.56
C PRO A 64 -27.66 12.13 4.41
N GLU A 65 -28.60 13.06 4.24
CA GLU A 65 -28.53 14.14 3.23
C GLU A 65 -27.23 14.96 3.33
N ASP A 66 -26.64 15.06 4.53
CA ASP A 66 -25.36 15.71 4.77
C ASP A 66 -24.21 14.76 5.14
N GLY A 67 -24.17 13.60 4.49
CA GLY A 67 -23.08 12.66 4.62
C GLY A 67 -21.69 13.35 4.54
N PRO A 68 -20.75 13.05 5.46
CA PRO A 68 -19.47 13.75 5.59
C PRO A 68 -18.43 13.37 4.52
N ILE A 69 -18.86 13.05 3.30
CA ILE A 69 -18.07 12.35 2.29
C ILE A 69 -16.83 13.13 1.85
N PHE A 70 -16.93 14.44 1.66
CA PHE A 70 -15.76 15.25 1.29
C PHE A 70 -14.80 15.44 2.46
N ARG A 71 -15.33 15.52 3.69
CA ARG A 71 -14.51 15.51 4.91
C ARG A 71 -13.78 14.18 5.08
N ASP A 72 -14.45 13.06 4.87
CA ASP A 72 -13.88 11.73 5.02
C ASP A 72 -12.86 11.42 3.93
N LEU A 73 -13.15 11.82 2.68
CA LEU A 73 -12.20 11.80 1.57
C LEU A 73 -10.95 12.63 1.91
N ALA A 74 -11.13 13.85 2.40
CA ALA A 74 -10.03 14.73 2.74
C ALA A 74 -9.19 14.20 3.90
N ASN A 75 -9.82 13.74 4.98
CA ASN A 75 -9.14 13.15 6.12
C ASN A 75 -8.38 11.88 5.74
N THR A 76 -8.99 11.02 4.94
CA THR A 76 -8.38 9.76 4.48
C THR A 76 -7.18 10.03 3.58
N THR A 77 -7.30 10.96 2.63
CA THR A 77 -6.19 11.35 1.75
C THR A 77 -5.07 12.04 2.53
N THR A 78 -5.42 12.94 3.47
CA THR A 78 -4.45 13.59 4.36
C THR A 78 -3.68 12.59 5.20
N MET A 79 -4.37 11.60 5.79
CA MET A 79 -3.75 10.53 6.56
C MET A 79 -2.73 9.75 5.72
N PHE A 80 -3.08 9.43 4.47
CA PHE A 80 -2.18 8.78 3.53
C PHE A 80 -0.94 9.63 3.22
N LEU A 81 -1.14 10.90 2.84
CA LEU A 81 -0.07 11.82 2.45
C LEU A 81 0.91 12.08 3.61
N LYS A 82 0.39 12.26 4.83
CA LYS A 82 1.23 12.44 6.03
C LYS A 82 2.13 11.23 6.28
N VAL A 83 1.59 10.02 6.13
CA VAL A 83 2.38 8.81 6.36
C VAL A 83 3.45 8.65 5.30
N ILE A 84 3.15 8.90 4.02
CA ILE A 84 4.17 8.93 2.97
C ILE A 84 5.26 9.94 3.33
N ALA A 85 4.90 11.18 3.68
CA ALA A 85 5.87 12.22 4.01
C ALA A 85 6.87 11.80 5.11
N THR A 86 6.43 10.99 6.08
CA THR A 86 7.25 10.53 7.21
C THR A 86 8.12 9.30 6.94
N ILE A 87 8.03 8.68 5.75
CA ILE A 87 8.87 7.51 5.44
C ILE A 87 10.34 7.93 5.38
N ASN A 88 11.15 7.35 6.28
CA ASN A 88 12.58 7.55 6.36
C ASN A 88 13.33 6.45 5.61
N MET A 89 13.14 6.39 4.28
CA MET A 89 13.92 5.52 3.41
C MET A 89 15.17 6.29 2.97
N PRO A 90 16.39 5.73 3.07
CA PRO A 90 17.57 6.39 2.55
C PRO A 90 17.44 6.57 1.02
N PRO A 91 18.07 7.61 0.45
CA PRO A 91 18.19 7.81 -0.99
C PRO A 91 18.67 6.53 -1.69
N SER A 92 18.10 6.21 -2.85
CA SER A 92 18.41 4.94 -3.52
C SER A 92 19.89 4.78 -3.87
N THR A 93 20.55 5.89 -4.23
CA THR A 93 21.99 5.92 -4.52
C THR A 93 22.82 5.49 -3.33
N GLN A 94 22.44 5.86 -2.09
CA GLN A 94 23.19 5.46 -0.90
C GLN A 94 23.15 3.96 -0.65
N ILE A 95 22.06 3.29 -1.03
CA ILE A 95 21.94 1.84 -0.93
C ILE A 95 22.71 1.18 -2.08
N ILE A 96 22.51 1.68 -3.31
CA ILE A 96 23.16 1.14 -4.52
C ILE A 96 24.69 1.23 -4.43
N ASP A 97 25.21 2.34 -3.90
CA ASP A 97 26.65 2.62 -3.78
C ASP A 97 27.35 1.75 -2.72
N GLN A 98 26.62 0.91 -2.00
CA GLN A 98 27.19 -0.10 -1.09
C GLN A 98 27.76 -1.32 -1.83
N ARG A 99 27.22 -1.62 -3.02
CA ARG A 99 27.61 -2.81 -3.80
C ARG A 99 29.12 -2.89 -4.07
N PRO A 100 29.81 -1.81 -4.51
CA PRO A 100 31.25 -1.86 -4.74
C PRO A 100 32.05 -2.21 -3.49
N ALA A 101 31.63 -1.77 -2.30
CA ALA A 101 32.30 -2.08 -1.04
C ALA A 101 32.17 -3.58 -0.70
N GLY A 102 30.95 -4.14 -0.80
CA GLY A 102 30.73 -5.57 -0.59
C GLY A 102 31.50 -6.46 -1.57
N LEU A 103 31.50 -6.11 -2.86
CA LEU A 103 32.27 -6.83 -3.88
C LEU A 103 33.78 -6.69 -3.70
N PHE A 104 34.25 -5.53 -3.25
CA PHE A 104 35.65 -5.33 -2.90
C PHE A 104 36.07 -6.26 -1.76
N LEU A 105 35.26 -6.37 -0.70
CA LEU A 105 35.53 -7.28 0.42
C LEU A 105 35.55 -8.74 -0.02
N ALA A 106 34.60 -9.16 -0.86
CA ALA A 106 34.57 -10.51 -1.42
C ALA A 106 35.87 -10.83 -2.21
N ASN A 107 36.35 -9.89 -3.01
CA ASN A 107 37.60 -10.01 -3.76
C ASN A 107 38.84 -10.06 -2.84
N VAL A 108 38.85 -9.31 -1.74
CA VAL A 108 39.93 -9.41 -0.74
C VAL A 108 39.92 -10.79 -0.10
N ALA A 109 38.75 -11.31 0.29
CA ALA A 109 38.62 -12.65 0.85
C ALA A 109 39.13 -13.72 -0.13
N ASP A 110 38.76 -13.63 -1.41
CA ASP A 110 39.22 -14.53 -2.48
C ASP A 110 40.75 -14.53 -2.66
N LYS A 111 41.36 -13.34 -2.68
CA LYS A 111 42.80 -13.20 -2.94
C LYS A 111 43.71 -13.46 -1.75
N VAL A 112 43.25 -13.12 -0.55
CA VAL A 112 44.05 -13.19 0.68
C VAL A 112 43.77 -14.49 1.43
N GLY A 113 42.53 -14.97 1.37
CA GLY A 113 42.13 -16.21 2.02
C GLY A 113 42.85 -17.40 1.42
N ARG A 114 43.06 -18.43 2.23
CA ARG A 114 43.72 -19.65 1.75
C ARG A 114 42.72 -20.40 0.86
N ALA A 115 43.09 -20.63 -0.41
CA ALA A 115 42.21 -21.24 -1.43
C ALA A 115 41.61 -22.61 -1.04
N SER A 116 42.14 -23.28 -0.01
CA SER A 116 41.67 -24.57 0.52
C SER A 116 40.70 -24.47 1.71
N GLN A 117 40.42 -23.28 2.25
CA GLN A 117 39.56 -23.12 3.43
C GLN A 117 38.10 -22.96 3.04
N MET A 118 37.25 -23.88 3.52
CA MET A 118 35.79 -23.83 3.35
C MET A 118 35.20 -22.51 3.85
N GLU A 119 35.72 -22.00 4.97
CA GLU A 119 35.34 -20.71 5.56
C GLU A 119 35.52 -19.54 4.57
N ASN A 120 36.62 -19.50 3.81
CA ASN A 120 36.83 -18.45 2.81
C ASN A 120 35.73 -18.45 1.74
N LYS A 121 35.42 -19.62 1.17
CA LYS A 121 34.35 -19.76 0.16
C LYS A 121 32.99 -19.29 0.70
N ILE A 122 32.70 -19.62 1.96
CA ILE A 122 31.49 -19.18 2.65
C ILE A 122 31.44 -17.64 2.75
N ILE A 123 32.52 -17.00 3.22
CA ILE A 123 32.59 -15.54 3.36
C ILE A 123 32.48 -14.83 2.01
N ILE A 124 33.15 -15.33 0.98
CA ILE A 124 33.07 -14.78 -0.39
C ILE A 124 31.62 -14.83 -0.88
N GLN A 125 30.97 -15.99 -0.77
CA GLN A 125 29.60 -16.16 -1.24
C GLN A 125 28.63 -15.26 -0.46
N TYR A 126 28.74 -15.23 0.87
CA TYR A 126 27.95 -14.35 1.73
C TYR A 126 28.07 -12.88 1.30
N LEU A 127 29.29 -12.38 1.10
CA LEU A 127 29.53 -10.98 0.74
C LEU A 127 28.99 -10.65 -0.64
N ASN A 128 29.14 -11.56 -1.62
CA ASN A 128 28.59 -11.38 -2.96
C ASN A 128 27.06 -11.32 -2.95
N ASP A 129 26.42 -12.26 -2.25
CA ASP A 129 24.96 -12.34 -2.19
C ASP A 129 24.38 -11.15 -1.41
N LEU A 130 25.01 -10.74 -0.31
CA LEU A 130 24.60 -9.56 0.44
C LEU A 130 24.75 -8.30 -0.41
N ALA A 131 25.89 -8.12 -1.10
CA ALA A 131 26.12 -6.95 -1.96
C ALA A 131 25.12 -6.86 -3.12
N GLU A 132 24.78 -8.00 -3.74
CA GLU A 132 23.76 -8.04 -4.79
C GLU A 132 22.36 -7.77 -4.21
N SER A 133 22.02 -8.34 -3.05
CA SER A 133 20.73 -8.09 -2.41
C SER A 133 20.54 -6.62 -2.04
N THR A 134 21.54 -6.01 -1.40
CA THR A 134 21.53 -4.56 -1.08
C THR A 134 21.35 -3.73 -2.35
N TYR A 135 22.06 -4.07 -3.44
CA TYR A 135 21.88 -3.40 -4.73
C TYR A 135 20.44 -3.51 -5.26
N GLN A 136 19.85 -4.70 -5.20
CA GLN A 136 18.46 -4.91 -5.63
C GLN A 136 17.47 -4.14 -4.76
N THR A 137 17.67 -4.08 -3.44
CA THR A 137 16.88 -3.25 -2.52
C THR A 137 16.97 -1.77 -2.93
N GLY A 138 18.17 -1.27 -3.20
CA GLY A 138 18.40 0.08 -3.71
C GLY A 138 17.66 0.36 -5.02
N LYS A 139 17.62 -0.61 -5.95
CA LYS A 139 16.85 -0.50 -7.19
C LYS A 139 15.34 -0.46 -6.98
N LYS A 140 14.81 -1.17 -5.96
CA LYS A 140 13.40 -1.04 -5.59
C LYS A 140 13.11 0.32 -4.96
N ALA A 141 14.03 0.85 -4.16
CA ALA A 141 13.93 2.20 -3.58
C ALA A 141 13.89 3.28 -4.67
N GLU A 142 14.79 3.23 -5.66
CA GLU A 142 14.82 4.12 -6.84
C GLU A 142 13.46 4.13 -7.56
N LYS A 143 12.88 2.94 -7.75
CA LYS A 143 11.55 2.80 -8.35
C LYS A 143 10.44 3.41 -7.49
N LEU A 144 10.47 3.23 -6.16
CA LEU A 144 9.49 3.83 -5.26
C LEU A 144 9.56 5.37 -5.30
N PHE A 145 10.74 5.96 -5.32
CA PHE A 145 10.86 7.42 -5.35
C PHE A 145 10.38 7.99 -6.68
N SER A 146 10.86 7.43 -7.80
CA SER A 146 10.50 7.87 -9.16
C SER A 146 8.99 7.75 -9.43
N ILE A 147 8.39 6.60 -9.11
CA ILE A 147 6.93 6.39 -9.29
C ILE A 147 6.13 7.14 -8.23
N GLY A 148 6.63 7.23 -6.99
CA GLY A 148 5.90 7.80 -5.87
C GLY A 148 5.56 9.28 -6.08
N ALA A 149 6.53 10.10 -6.52
CA ALA A 149 6.28 11.51 -6.80
C ALA A 149 5.20 11.69 -7.88
N TYR A 150 5.25 10.87 -8.93
CA TYR A 150 4.24 10.85 -9.98
C TYR A 150 2.85 10.47 -9.45
N LEU A 151 2.76 9.44 -8.59
CA LEU A 151 1.49 9.01 -8.01
C LEU A 151 0.89 10.04 -7.06
N ILE A 152 1.70 10.73 -6.26
CA ILE A 152 1.25 11.83 -5.39
C ILE A 152 0.66 12.95 -6.25
N ASN A 153 1.36 13.38 -7.31
CA ASN A 153 0.84 14.38 -8.23
C ASN A 153 -0.50 13.94 -8.86
N ARG A 154 -0.63 12.69 -9.29
CA ARG A 154 -1.90 12.15 -9.79
C ARG A 154 -3.02 12.23 -8.76
N ILE A 155 -2.74 11.89 -7.49
CA ILE A 155 -3.72 12.04 -6.41
C ILE A 155 -4.18 13.51 -6.30
N GLY A 156 -3.24 14.45 -6.35
CA GLY A 156 -3.53 15.89 -6.31
C GLY A 156 -4.44 16.31 -7.45
N ASN A 157 -4.12 15.89 -8.69
CA ASN A 157 -4.93 16.18 -9.86
C ASN A 157 -6.35 15.61 -9.78
N GLU A 158 -6.53 14.42 -9.18
CA GLU A 158 -7.88 13.87 -8.97
C GLU A 158 -8.65 14.67 -7.90
N ILE A 159 -8.00 15.11 -6.82
CA ILE A 159 -8.61 15.98 -5.80
C ILE A 159 -8.99 17.34 -6.39
N THR A 160 -8.12 17.95 -7.19
CA THR A 160 -8.41 19.20 -7.90
C THR A 160 -9.56 19.06 -8.88
N SER A 161 -9.55 17.99 -9.67
CA SER A 161 -10.68 17.69 -10.56
C SER A 161 -12.01 17.56 -9.81
N ILE A 162 -11.99 16.96 -8.62
CA ILE A 162 -13.18 16.88 -7.75
C ILE A 162 -13.58 18.29 -7.31
N ARG A 163 -12.68 19.06 -6.71
CA ARG A 163 -12.98 20.40 -6.18
C ARG A 163 -13.52 21.35 -7.25
N GLU A 164 -12.90 21.40 -8.43
CA GLU A 164 -13.29 22.29 -9.54
C GLU A 164 -14.67 21.93 -10.12
N THR A 165 -15.10 20.67 -9.99
CA THR A 165 -16.42 20.23 -10.45
C THR A 165 -17.54 20.60 -9.47
N LEU A 166 -17.20 20.94 -8.23
CA LEU A 166 -18.16 21.26 -7.18
C LEU A 166 -18.30 22.78 -7.04
N SER A 167 -19.54 23.27 -6.96
CA SER A 167 -19.81 24.66 -6.60
C SER A 167 -20.52 24.74 -5.24
N LEU A 168 -20.42 25.89 -4.57
CA LEU A 168 -21.15 26.13 -3.33
C LEU A 168 -22.66 25.96 -3.55
N ASP A 169 -23.34 25.36 -2.58
CA ASP A 169 -24.78 25.08 -2.56
C ASP A 169 -25.28 24.17 -3.71
N MET A 170 -24.34 23.55 -4.43
CA MET A 170 -24.65 22.56 -5.45
C MET A 170 -25.28 21.32 -4.84
N THR A 171 -26.44 20.92 -5.36
CA THR A 171 -26.99 19.59 -5.09
C THR A 171 -26.38 18.58 -6.07
N LEU A 172 -25.78 17.51 -5.56
CA LEU A 172 -25.11 16.52 -6.40
C LEU A 172 -26.11 15.77 -7.29
N SER A 173 -26.00 15.98 -8.61
CA SER A 173 -26.78 15.21 -9.58
C SER A 173 -26.23 13.79 -9.74
N ARG A 174 -27.00 12.91 -10.39
CA ARG A 174 -26.53 11.57 -10.81
C ARG A 174 -25.25 11.62 -11.65
N ARG A 175 -25.10 12.65 -12.50
CA ARG A 175 -23.88 12.86 -13.30
C ARG A 175 -22.68 13.17 -12.41
N ASN A 176 -22.87 14.00 -11.38
CA ASN A 176 -21.81 14.30 -10.42
C ASN A 176 -21.42 13.07 -9.60
N VAL A 177 -22.40 12.31 -9.12
CA VAL A 177 -22.15 11.04 -8.41
C VAL A 177 -21.33 10.07 -9.26
N THR A 178 -21.69 9.90 -10.54
CA THR A 178 -20.95 9.04 -11.48
C THR A 178 -19.51 9.55 -11.67
N PHE A 179 -19.35 10.86 -11.86
CA PHE A 179 -18.04 11.49 -11.98
C PHE A 179 -17.18 11.26 -10.73
N LEU A 180 -17.71 11.53 -9.54
CA LEU A 180 -17.01 11.35 -8.26
C LEU A 180 -16.61 9.88 -8.05
N SER A 181 -17.50 8.93 -8.35
CA SER A 181 -17.19 7.50 -8.28
C SER A 181 -16.01 7.12 -9.18
N ASN A 182 -15.95 7.67 -10.39
CA ASN A 182 -14.83 7.46 -11.30
C ASN A 182 -13.52 8.05 -10.78
N ARG A 183 -13.56 9.24 -10.17
CA ARG A 183 -12.38 9.87 -9.54
C ARG A 183 -11.88 9.08 -8.34
N LEU A 184 -12.78 8.59 -7.48
CA LEU A 184 -12.42 7.70 -6.38
C LEU A 184 -11.79 6.38 -6.84
N ASN A 185 -12.23 5.80 -7.96
CA ASN A 185 -11.58 4.60 -8.52
C ASN A 185 -10.13 4.88 -8.91
N LYS A 186 -9.86 6.08 -9.48
CA LYS A 186 -8.49 6.49 -9.81
C LYS A 186 -7.66 6.65 -8.55
N LEU A 187 -8.17 7.35 -7.53
CA LEU A 187 -7.51 7.49 -6.22
C LEU A 187 -7.19 6.11 -5.60
N LEU A 188 -8.15 5.19 -5.60
CA LEU A 188 -7.95 3.83 -5.11
C LEU A 188 -6.87 3.09 -5.90
N PHE A 189 -6.83 3.25 -7.22
CA PHE A 189 -5.78 2.68 -8.06
C PHE A 189 -4.40 3.23 -7.67
N GLN A 190 -4.24 4.55 -7.53
CA GLN A 190 -2.96 5.16 -7.16
C GLN A 190 -2.47 4.74 -5.77
N VAL A 191 -3.38 4.67 -4.78
CA VAL A 191 -3.05 4.17 -3.44
C VAL A 191 -2.67 2.68 -3.48
N THR A 192 -3.33 1.88 -4.32
CA THR A 192 -2.98 0.47 -4.51
C THR A 192 -1.60 0.31 -5.14
N GLU A 193 -1.26 1.14 -6.12
CA GLU A 193 0.06 1.11 -6.75
C GLU A 193 1.18 1.46 -5.75
N PHE A 194 0.95 2.44 -4.85
CA PHE A 194 1.84 2.73 -3.74
C PHE A 194 2.04 1.54 -2.80
N ARG A 195 0.94 0.88 -2.41
CA ARG A 195 0.98 -0.34 -1.57
C ARG A 195 1.92 -1.37 -2.18
N ASP A 196 1.82 -1.57 -3.49
CA ASP A 196 2.59 -2.61 -4.18
C ASP A 196 4.07 -2.25 -4.27
N GLN A 197 4.42 -0.97 -4.40
CA GLN A 197 5.82 -0.53 -4.26
C GLN A 197 6.35 -0.76 -2.84
N PHE A 198 5.57 -0.43 -1.80
CA PHE A 198 5.97 -0.69 -0.41
C PHE A 198 6.13 -2.17 -0.12
N LYS A 199 5.27 -3.04 -0.66
CA LYS A 199 5.40 -4.50 -0.52
C LYS A 199 6.69 -4.99 -1.18
N ALA A 200 6.99 -4.52 -2.38
CA ALA A 200 8.19 -4.92 -3.11
C ALA A 200 9.47 -4.55 -2.35
N ILE A 201 9.54 -3.35 -1.75
CA ILE A 201 10.70 -2.95 -0.95
C ILE A 201 10.77 -3.73 0.36
N ARG A 202 9.64 -3.91 1.07
CA ARG A 202 9.64 -4.69 2.31
C ARG A 202 10.19 -6.10 2.07
N MET A 203 9.75 -6.76 0.99
CA MET A 203 10.26 -8.08 0.61
C MET A 203 11.76 -8.07 0.30
N ALA A 204 12.25 -7.04 -0.41
CA ALA A 204 13.68 -6.92 -0.69
C ALA A 204 14.50 -6.74 0.61
N ILE A 205 14.02 -5.93 1.55
CA ILE A 205 14.63 -5.76 2.88
C ILE A 205 14.60 -7.08 3.67
N ASP A 206 13.47 -7.80 3.66
CA ASP A 206 13.35 -9.12 4.31
C ASP A 206 14.38 -10.12 3.76
N ASP A 207 14.56 -10.15 2.44
CA ASP A 207 15.53 -11.02 1.77
C ASP A 207 16.98 -10.64 2.13
N GLU A 208 17.29 -9.35 2.14
CA GLU A 208 18.60 -8.82 2.51
C GLU A 208 18.92 -9.10 3.99
N GLU A 209 17.97 -8.90 4.90
CA GLU A 209 18.13 -9.18 6.32
C GLU A 209 18.31 -10.68 6.59
N ARG A 210 17.64 -11.55 5.81
CA ARG A 210 17.86 -13.00 5.88
C ARG A 210 19.28 -13.38 5.46
N ILE A 211 19.81 -12.77 4.40
CA ILE A 211 21.20 -12.97 3.98
C ILE A 211 22.13 -12.45 5.07
N TRP A 212 21.90 -11.23 5.56
CA TRP A 212 22.66 -10.59 6.64
C TRP A 212 22.77 -11.45 7.89
N ASN A 213 21.71 -12.17 8.27
CA ASN A 213 21.74 -13.06 9.43
C ASN A 213 22.63 -14.30 9.23
N GLY A 214 22.98 -14.64 7.99
CA GLY A 214 24.02 -15.62 7.68
C GLY A 214 23.63 -17.08 7.88
N THR A 215 22.40 -17.37 8.35
CA THR A 215 21.95 -18.73 8.70
C THR A 215 22.09 -19.74 7.55
N GLN A 216 21.81 -19.30 6.32
CA GLN A 216 21.93 -20.16 5.13
C GLN A 216 23.40 -20.49 4.75
N TYR A 217 24.36 -19.75 5.29
CA TYR A 217 25.79 -19.95 5.09
C TYR A 217 26.49 -20.57 6.31
N GLY A 218 25.75 -20.81 7.40
CA GLY A 218 26.32 -21.32 8.65
C GLY A 218 27.21 -20.31 9.39
N ILE A 219 27.01 -19.00 9.15
CA ILE A 219 27.73 -17.93 9.86
C ILE A 219 26.77 -17.10 10.72
N ASN A 220 27.30 -16.54 11.80
CA ASN A 220 26.59 -15.66 12.73
C ASN A 220 26.66 -14.21 12.26
N SER A 221 25.93 -13.92 11.17
CA SER A 221 25.80 -12.60 10.57
C SER A 221 27.12 -11.95 10.12
N PHE A 222 27.12 -10.63 9.95
CA PHE A 222 28.30 -9.83 9.59
C PHE A 222 29.42 -9.87 10.65
N TYR A 223 29.13 -10.29 11.88
CA TYR A 223 30.14 -10.43 12.93
C TYR A 223 31.23 -11.45 12.57
N ASP A 224 30.85 -12.58 11.96
CA ASP A 224 31.82 -13.59 11.52
C ASP A 224 32.65 -13.10 10.33
N VAL A 225 32.11 -12.19 9.51
CA VAL A 225 32.89 -11.49 8.47
C VAL A 225 33.96 -10.60 9.10
N GLU A 226 33.61 -9.81 10.12
CA GLU A 226 34.57 -8.95 10.82
C GLU A 226 35.72 -9.78 11.41
N LYS A 227 35.40 -10.88 12.11
CA LYS A 227 36.38 -11.84 12.63
C LYS A 227 37.25 -12.46 11.55
N TYR A 228 36.65 -12.83 10.42
CA TYR A 228 37.39 -13.38 9.30
C TYR A 228 38.44 -12.38 8.82
N PHE A 229 38.08 -11.11 8.63
CA PHE A 229 39.02 -10.08 8.24
C PHE A 229 40.12 -9.84 9.28
N GLU A 230 39.79 -9.81 10.57
CA GLU A 230 40.80 -9.76 11.65
C GLU A 230 41.81 -10.93 11.55
N SER A 231 41.33 -12.14 11.26
CA SER A 231 42.20 -13.33 11.16
C SER A 231 43.19 -13.27 9.98
N ILE A 232 42.83 -12.56 8.91
CA ILE A 232 43.66 -12.45 7.70
C ILE A 232 44.47 -11.16 7.64
N GLU A 233 44.37 -10.27 8.64
CA GLU A 233 45.02 -8.95 8.64
C GLU A 233 46.51 -9.00 8.28
N SER A 234 47.25 -9.93 8.90
CA SER A 234 48.69 -10.09 8.69
C SER A 234 49.06 -10.40 7.23
N THR A 235 48.18 -11.12 6.52
CA THR A 235 48.39 -11.49 5.12
C THR A 235 47.79 -10.44 4.19
N GLY A 236 46.60 -9.92 4.51
CA GLY A 236 45.92 -8.89 3.75
C GLY A 236 46.70 -7.58 3.68
N SER A 237 47.36 -7.20 4.78
CA SER A 237 48.21 -5.99 4.85
C SER A 237 49.42 -6.02 3.93
N LYS A 238 49.81 -7.18 3.40
CA LYS A 238 50.89 -7.31 2.40
C LYS A 238 50.44 -6.94 0.99
N ILE A 239 49.14 -7.02 0.71
CA ILE A 239 48.57 -6.84 -0.64
C ILE A 239 47.74 -5.55 -0.70
N TYR A 240 47.05 -5.22 0.39
CA TYR A 240 46.13 -4.09 0.48
C TYR A 240 46.50 -3.15 1.61
N LYS A 241 46.13 -1.87 1.47
CA LYS A 241 46.14 -0.94 2.60
C LYS A 241 45.04 -1.36 3.58
N TRP A 242 45.40 -1.86 4.76
CA TRP A 242 44.44 -2.38 5.74
C TRP A 242 43.34 -1.38 6.10
N LYS A 243 43.70 -0.10 6.23
CA LYS A 243 42.74 1.00 6.42
C LYS A 243 41.62 1.02 5.39
N ASN A 244 41.90 0.69 4.13
CA ASN A 244 40.88 0.64 3.09
C ASN A 244 39.91 -0.53 3.30
N ILE A 245 40.39 -1.69 3.78
CA ILE A 245 39.55 -2.84 4.09
C ILE A 245 38.62 -2.52 5.26
N VAL A 246 39.18 -1.99 6.36
CA VAL A 246 38.42 -1.56 7.53
C VAL A 246 37.36 -0.52 7.15
N ASN A 247 37.72 0.49 6.33
CA ASN A 247 36.75 1.48 5.88
C ASN A 247 35.62 0.85 5.04
N ASN A 248 35.92 -0.07 4.12
CA ASN A 248 34.89 -0.74 3.32
C ASN A 248 34.00 -1.65 4.16
N LEU A 249 34.54 -2.34 5.18
CA LEU A 249 33.74 -3.11 6.15
C LEU A 249 32.73 -2.21 6.86
N THR A 250 33.21 -1.10 7.42
CA THR A 250 32.36 -0.15 8.14
C THR A 250 31.29 0.46 7.24
N ILE A 251 31.66 0.92 6.04
CA ILE A 251 30.73 1.53 5.09
C ILE A 251 29.65 0.51 4.70
N PHE A 252 30.05 -0.70 4.29
CA PHE A 252 29.12 -1.73 3.83
C PHE A 252 28.16 -2.16 4.95
N LYS A 253 28.68 -2.38 6.16
CA LYS A 253 27.90 -2.70 7.36
C LYS A 253 26.86 -1.61 7.67
N LEU A 254 27.29 -0.36 7.74
CA LEU A 254 26.38 0.76 8.03
C LEU A 254 25.33 0.92 6.93
N GLY A 255 25.71 0.75 5.65
CA GLY A 255 24.80 0.82 4.53
C GLY A 255 23.66 -0.22 4.59
N CYS A 256 23.97 -1.46 4.97
CA CYS A 256 22.96 -2.50 5.17
C CYS A 256 22.03 -2.14 6.35
N LEU A 257 22.61 -1.73 7.49
CA LEU A 257 21.84 -1.41 8.70
C LEU A 257 20.84 -0.26 8.49
N VAL A 258 21.27 0.81 7.82
CA VAL A 258 20.37 1.95 7.49
C VAL A 258 19.21 1.50 6.60
N THR A 259 19.43 0.52 5.72
CA THR A 259 18.38 -0.06 4.89
C THR A 259 17.36 -0.83 5.74
N PHE A 260 17.81 -1.56 6.77
CA PHE A 260 16.94 -2.29 7.70
C PHE A 260 16.12 -1.34 8.58
N GLU A 261 16.67 -0.21 9.00
CA GLU A 261 15.93 0.79 9.78
C GLU A 261 14.68 1.32 9.05
N ALA A 262 14.74 1.40 7.72
CA ALA A 262 13.60 1.84 6.90
C ALA A 262 12.40 0.87 6.93
N ARG A 263 12.62 -0.40 7.30
CA ARG A 263 11.61 -1.46 7.38
C ARG A 263 10.38 -1.05 8.18
N ARG A 264 10.57 -0.50 9.38
CA ARG A 264 9.47 -0.10 10.28
C ARG A 264 8.60 1.01 9.67
N GLY A 265 9.23 1.95 8.97
CA GLY A 265 8.53 3.00 8.24
C GLY A 265 7.67 2.43 7.11
N ILE A 266 8.20 1.46 6.37
CA ILE A 266 7.50 0.78 5.27
C ILE A 266 6.34 -0.07 5.80
N GLU A 267 6.51 -0.80 6.89
CA GLU A 267 5.43 -1.57 7.53
C GLU A 267 4.28 -0.66 7.98
N THR A 268 4.62 0.49 8.57
CA THR A 268 3.63 1.51 8.96
C THR A 268 2.89 2.03 7.73
N ALA A 269 3.62 2.35 6.65
CA ALA A 269 3.04 2.81 5.39
C ALA A 269 2.10 1.77 4.78
N LEU A 270 2.48 0.49 4.78
CA LEU A 270 1.64 -0.61 4.30
C LEU A 270 0.31 -0.71 5.06
N LYS A 271 0.37 -0.68 6.39
CA LYS A 271 -0.83 -0.76 7.24
C LYS A 271 -1.79 0.40 6.95
N ILE A 272 -1.26 1.62 6.87
CA ILE A 272 -2.05 2.83 6.63
C ILE A 272 -2.63 2.82 5.21
N THR A 273 -1.83 2.43 4.23
CA THR A 273 -2.27 2.34 2.83
C THR A 273 -3.44 1.37 2.71
N GLU A 274 -3.41 0.22 3.41
CA GLU A 274 -4.53 -0.71 3.40
C GLU A 274 -5.79 -0.13 4.06
N GLN A 275 -5.65 0.57 5.18
CA GLN A 275 -6.77 1.27 5.83
C GLN A 275 -7.39 2.33 4.90
N VAL A 276 -6.55 3.10 4.20
CA VAL A 276 -6.97 4.12 3.23
C VAL A 276 -7.72 3.49 2.06
N ARG A 277 -7.25 2.36 1.54
CA ARG A 277 -7.94 1.61 0.47
C ARG A 277 -9.34 1.21 0.90
N ILE A 278 -9.48 0.62 2.09
CA ILE A 278 -10.79 0.22 2.63
C ILE A 278 -11.71 1.42 2.77
N LYS A 279 -11.22 2.55 3.31
CA LYS A 279 -12.00 3.79 3.44
C LYS A 279 -12.43 4.36 2.09
N PHE A 280 -11.60 4.29 1.05
CA PHE A 280 -11.98 4.73 -0.29
C PHE A 280 -13.05 3.84 -0.92
N ILE A 281 -13.00 2.53 -0.69
CA ILE A 281 -14.06 1.60 -1.12
C ILE A 281 -15.38 1.97 -0.43
N GLN A 282 -15.37 2.13 0.89
CA GLN A 282 -16.56 2.55 1.65
C GLN A 282 -17.11 3.91 1.17
N THR A 283 -16.23 4.89 0.98
CA THR A 283 -16.61 6.23 0.48
C THR A 283 -17.29 6.14 -0.88
N LYS A 284 -16.80 5.28 -1.76
CA LYS A 284 -17.38 5.05 -3.09
C LYS A 284 -18.80 4.49 -3.00
N ASP A 285 -19.05 3.56 -2.10
CA ASP A 285 -20.38 2.96 -1.93
C ASP A 285 -21.37 3.98 -1.34
N VAL A 286 -20.93 4.82 -0.41
CA VAL A 286 -21.75 5.94 0.07
C VAL A 286 -22.07 6.92 -1.08
N ILE A 287 -21.09 7.28 -1.92
CA ILE A 287 -21.32 8.19 -3.06
C ILE A 287 -22.38 7.64 -4.01
N ARG A 288 -22.39 6.32 -4.27
CA ARG A 288 -23.41 5.71 -5.15
C ARG A 288 -24.83 5.90 -4.64
N GLY A 289 -25.03 5.88 -3.32
CA GLY A 289 -26.36 6.05 -2.71
C GLY A 289 -26.78 7.51 -2.47
N LEU A 290 -25.92 8.49 -2.74
CA LEU A 290 -26.19 9.92 -2.49
C LEU A 290 -27.16 10.61 -3.45
N ASN A 291 -27.71 9.94 -4.46
CA ASN A 291 -28.42 10.55 -5.61
C ASN A 291 -29.34 11.74 -5.23
N LYS A 292 -28.92 12.98 -5.54
CA LYS A 292 -29.60 14.26 -5.24
C LYS A 292 -29.79 14.63 -3.75
N LYS A 293 -29.13 13.93 -2.83
CA LYS A 293 -29.26 14.15 -1.39
C LYS A 293 -28.19 15.08 -0.82
N LYS A 294 -26.98 15.09 -1.39
CA LYS A 294 -25.86 15.89 -0.88
C LYS A 294 -25.86 17.31 -1.45
N ILE A 295 -25.91 18.29 -0.55
CA ILE A 295 -25.61 19.70 -0.82
C ILE A 295 -24.14 19.96 -0.49
N VAL A 296 -23.40 20.55 -1.44
CA VAL A 296 -22.01 20.94 -1.26
C VAL A 296 -21.93 22.19 -0.39
N ARG A 297 -21.25 22.08 0.76
CA ARG A 297 -21.05 23.19 1.69
C ARG A 297 -19.67 23.80 1.52
N LYS A 298 -19.50 25.05 1.98
CA LYS A 298 -18.19 25.74 1.98
C LYS A 298 -17.08 24.91 2.63
N ILE A 299 -17.40 24.21 3.72
CA ILE A 299 -16.44 23.36 4.43
C ILE A 299 -15.93 22.18 3.58
N ASP A 300 -16.76 21.66 2.68
CA ASP A 300 -16.38 20.56 1.78
C ASP A 300 -15.28 21.02 0.82
N LEU A 301 -15.43 22.23 0.26
CA LEU A 301 -14.44 22.84 -0.63
C LEU A 301 -13.13 23.18 0.09
N ILE A 302 -13.21 23.69 1.31
CA ILE A 302 -12.04 23.99 2.16
C ILE A 302 -11.26 22.70 2.47
N ASN A 303 -11.96 21.63 2.82
CA ASN A 303 -11.32 20.34 3.13
C ASN A 303 -10.54 19.80 1.91
N LEU A 304 -11.13 19.89 0.71
CA LEU A 304 -10.46 19.46 -0.52
C LEU A 304 -9.26 20.36 -0.85
N GLN A 305 -9.38 21.67 -0.69
CA GLN A 305 -8.28 22.62 -0.91
C GLN A 305 -7.09 22.33 0.01
N GLY A 306 -7.35 22.00 1.28
CA GLY A 306 -6.29 21.61 2.22
C GLY A 306 -5.51 20.37 1.76
N VAL A 307 -6.19 19.43 1.11
CA VAL A 307 -5.55 18.22 0.56
C VAL A 307 -4.71 18.55 -0.68
N GLU A 308 -5.18 19.44 -1.57
CA GLU A 308 -4.41 19.89 -2.74
C GLU A 308 -3.06 20.47 -2.32
N MET A 309 -3.08 21.43 -1.38
CA MET A 309 -1.87 22.07 -0.86
C MET A 309 -0.91 21.06 -0.22
N LEU A 310 -1.44 20.11 0.55
CA LEU A 310 -0.63 19.06 1.15
C LEU A 310 -0.02 18.15 0.08
N THR A 311 -0.77 17.83 -0.97
CA THR A 311 -0.31 16.95 -2.04
C THR A 311 0.85 17.57 -2.80
N GLU A 312 0.77 18.86 -3.10
CA GLU A 312 1.85 19.62 -3.72
C GLU A 312 3.11 19.59 -2.85
N ALA A 313 2.99 19.94 -1.56
CA ALA A 313 4.11 19.94 -0.63
C ALA A 313 4.76 18.55 -0.49
N VAL A 314 3.96 17.48 -0.37
CA VAL A 314 4.46 16.11 -0.26
C VAL A 314 5.08 15.63 -1.56
N SER A 315 4.54 16.01 -2.72
CA SER A 315 5.11 15.66 -4.03
C SER A 315 6.50 16.26 -4.22
N VAL A 316 6.69 17.53 -3.85
CA VAL A 316 7.99 18.22 -3.92
C VAL A 316 8.99 17.55 -2.99
N GLY A 317 8.62 17.35 -1.72
CA GLY A 317 9.50 16.69 -0.75
C GLY A 317 9.88 15.27 -1.17
N TRP A 318 8.96 14.50 -1.76
CA TRP A 318 9.24 13.15 -2.23
C TRP A 318 10.22 13.12 -3.42
N ALA A 319 10.11 14.08 -4.35
CA ALA A 319 11.01 14.21 -5.48
C ALA A 319 12.44 14.63 -5.07
N GLU A 320 12.59 15.31 -3.93
CA GLU A 320 13.87 15.72 -3.37
C GLU A 320 14.57 14.62 -2.57
N LYS A 321 13.81 13.75 -1.89
CA LYS A 321 14.37 12.67 -1.04
C LYS A 321 15.35 11.74 -1.76
N ASP A 322 15.13 11.42 -3.03
CA ASP A 322 16.04 10.55 -3.79
C ASP A 322 17.29 11.30 -4.30
N LYS A 323 17.21 12.63 -4.39
CA LYS A 323 18.31 13.49 -4.86
C LYS A 323 19.24 13.93 -3.74
N SER A 324 18.78 13.87 -2.48
CA SER A 324 19.59 14.30 -1.33
C SER A 324 20.75 13.32 -1.12
N LYS A 325 21.97 13.75 -1.43
CA LYS A 325 23.18 13.04 -0.96
C LYS A 325 23.36 13.37 0.51
N ILE A 326 22.81 12.57 1.42
CA ILE A 326 23.32 12.59 2.80
C ILE A 326 24.70 11.91 2.74
N ILE A 327 25.73 12.69 3.01
CA ILE A 327 27.09 12.16 3.16
C ILE A 327 27.08 11.45 4.51
N ILE A 328 27.23 10.12 4.51
CA ILE A 328 27.54 9.38 5.73
C ILE A 328 28.97 9.82 6.09
N GLN A 329 29.09 10.70 7.09
CA GLN A 329 30.37 11.24 7.57
C GLN A 329 31.09 10.23 8.49
#